data_AF-A0A2S8Z3B7-F1
#
_entry.id   AF-A0A2S8Z3B7-F1
#
_cell.length_a   1.000
_cell.length_b   1.000
_cell.length_c   1.000
_cell.angle_alpha   90.00
_cell.angle_beta   90.00
_cell.angle_gamma   90.00
#
_symmetry.space_group_name_H-M   'P 1'
#
loop_
_entity.id
_entity.type
_entity.pdbx_description
1 polymer ?
#
loop_
_entity_poly.entity_id
_entity_poly.type
_entity_poly.pdbx_seq_one_letter_code
_entity_poly.pdbx_strand_id
1 'polypeptide(L)'
;MRESLEKMLAKGVDNALLRFGLGKAWLDEGNGAEAAVHLQRCVEFDPKYSAAWKLLGKAHQLHGDPEAARRAWQQGLEAAQAHGDKQAEKEMTVFLKKLDKAG
;
A
#
# COMPACT_ATOMS: atom_id res chain seq x y z
N MET A 1 17.28 5.76 3.72
CA MET A 1 16.46 4.60 4.19
C MET A 1 16.13 3.66 3.05
N ARG A 2 15.57 4.15 1.93
CA ARG A 2 15.27 3.34 0.73
C ARG A 2 16.48 2.55 0.21
N GLU A 3 17.60 3.20 -0.02
CA GLU A 3 18.81 2.57 -0.60
C GLU A 3 19.29 1.34 0.19
N SER A 4 19.15 1.37 1.52
CA SER A 4 19.50 0.23 2.37
C SER A 4 18.55 -0.95 2.17
N LEU A 5 17.26 -0.67 2.00
CA LEU A 5 16.24 -1.69 1.74
C LEU A 5 16.40 -2.27 0.32
N GLU A 6 16.75 -1.46 -0.67
CA GLU A 6 17.03 -1.92 -2.04
C GLU A 6 18.27 -2.81 -2.07
N LYS A 7 19.31 -2.48 -1.31
CA LYS A 7 20.49 -3.34 -1.15
C LYS A 7 20.14 -4.67 -0.51
N MET A 8 19.22 -4.71 0.45
CA MET A 8 18.75 -5.98 1.03
C MET A 8 17.99 -6.81 0.00
N LEU A 9 17.15 -6.17 -0.81
CA LEU A 9 16.43 -6.82 -1.90
C LEU A 9 17.39 -7.40 -2.94
N ALA A 10 18.41 -6.63 -3.34
CA ALA A 10 19.45 -7.06 -4.28
C ALA A 10 20.30 -8.22 -3.73
N LYS A 11 20.43 -8.33 -2.40
CA LYS A 11 21.08 -9.47 -1.72
C LYS A 11 20.18 -10.70 -1.60
N GLY A 12 18.98 -10.68 -2.17
CA GLY A 12 18.04 -11.80 -2.20
C GLY A 12 17.08 -11.85 -1.02
N VAL A 13 17.08 -10.86 -0.12
CA VAL A 13 16.08 -10.77 0.93
C VAL A 13 14.81 -10.20 0.30
N ASP A 14 13.79 -11.03 0.05
CA ASP A 14 12.49 -10.55 -0.44
C ASP A 14 11.37 -11.09 0.45
N ASN A 15 10.69 -10.19 1.15
CA ASN A 15 9.58 -10.53 2.04
C ASN A 15 8.60 -9.34 2.18
N ALA A 16 7.44 -9.61 2.77
CA ALA A 16 6.38 -8.61 2.96
C ALA A 16 6.87 -7.34 3.66
N LEU A 17 7.63 -7.49 4.77
CA LEU A 17 8.13 -6.37 5.57
C LEU A 17 9.11 -5.48 4.80
N LEU A 18 10.03 -6.07 4.05
CA LEU A 18 10.99 -5.32 3.23
C LEU A 18 10.26 -4.58 2.10
N ARG A 19 9.37 -5.27 1.39
CA ARG A 19 8.54 -4.70 0.32
C ARG A 19 7.66 -3.56 0.84
N PHE A 20 7.07 -3.71 2.02
CA PHE A 20 6.34 -2.64 2.70
C PHE A 20 7.23 -1.42 2.98
N GLY A 21 8.43 -1.65 3.53
CA GLY A 21 9.39 -0.57 3.81
C GLY A 21 9.81 0.19 2.56
N LEU A 22 10.08 -0.52 1.46
CA LEU A 22 10.40 0.08 0.16
C LEU A 22 9.23 0.89 -0.39
N GLY A 23 8.04 0.31 -0.38
CA GLY A 23 6.82 0.96 -0.81
C GLY A 23 6.52 2.25 -0.05
N LYS A 24 6.68 2.22 1.28
CA LYS A 24 6.55 3.40 2.12
C LYS A 24 7.61 4.46 1.78
N ALA A 25 8.87 4.06 1.61
CA ALA A 25 9.95 4.99 1.29
C ALA A 25 9.72 5.70 -0.05
N TRP A 26 9.27 4.97 -1.07
CA TRP A 26 8.90 5.55 -2.37
C TRP A 26 7.72 6.51 -2.28
N LEU A 27 6.71 6.20 -1.44
CA LEU A 27 5.61 7.13 -1.16
C LEU A 27 6.10 8.42 -0.49
N ASP A 28 6.99 8.31 0.50
CA ASP A 28 7.60 9.45 1.18
C ASP A 28 8.44 10.31 0.20
N GLU A 29 9.03 9.69 -0.83
CA GLU A 29 9.74 10.37 -1.93
C GLU A 29 8.80 10.92 -3.03
N GLY A 30 7.48 10.71 -2.91
CA GLY A 30 6.49 11.20 -3.87
C GLY A 30 6.35 10.33 -5.14
N ASN A 31 7.02 9.17 -5.20
CA ASN A 31 6.94 8.27 -6.34
C ASN A 31 5.86 7.20 -6.13
N GLY A 32 4.63 7.53 -6.52
CA GLY A 32 3.49 6.62 -6.40
C GLY A 32 3.60 5.35 -7.25
N ALA A 33 4.24 5.43 -8.43
CA ALA A 33 4.37 4.29 -9.33
C ALA A 33 5.25 3.18 -8.72
N GLU A 34 6.47 3.54 -8.30
CA GLU A 34 7.40 2.59 -7.68
C GLU A 34 6.85 2.07 -6.35
N ALA A 35 6.23 2.95 -5.57
CA ALA A 35 5.58 2.54 -4.33
C ALA A 35 4.52 1.46 -4.56
N ALA A 36 3.67 1.62 -5.57
CA ALA A 36 2.64 0.66 -5.90
C ALA A 36 3.22 -0.72 -6.25
N VAL A 37 4.32 -0.78 -7.02
CA VAL A 37 5.01 -2.04 -7.36
C VAL A 37 5.46 -2.78 -6.09
N HIS A 38 6.12 -2.08 -5.17
CA HIS A 38 6.60 -2.70 -3.94
C HIS A 38 5.46 -3.09 -2.98
N LEU A 39 4.42 -2.26 -2.85
CA LEU A 39 3.28 -2.53 -1.97
C LEU A 39 2.40 -3.65 -2.53
N GLN A 40 2.25 -3.75 -3.85
CA GLN A 40 1.58 -4.87 -4.50
C GLN A 40 2.29 -6.17 -4.16
N ARG A 41 3.63 -6.19 -4.24
CA ARG A 41 4.39 -7.39 -3.86
C ARG A 41 4.25 -7.74 -2.38
N CYS A 42 4.14 -6.72 -1.52
CA CYS A 42 3.89 -6.91 -0.10
C CYS A 42 2.56 -7.64 0.16
N VAL A 43 1.47 -7.20 -0.48
CA VAL A 43 0.15 -7.82 -0.31
C VAL A 43 0.03 -9.17 -1.03
N GLU A 44 0.86 -9.45 -2.04
CA GLU A 44 1.00 -10.80 -2.60
C GLU A 44 1.64 -11.78 -1.60
N PHE A 45 2.61 -11.32 -0.81
CA PHE A 45 3.22 -12.14 0.25
C PHE A 45 2.28 -12.32 1.45
N ASP A 46 1.63 -11.24 1.87
CA ASP A 46 0.67 -11.26 2.97
C ASP A 46 -0.59 -10.46 2.60
N PRO A 47 -1.61 -11.14 2.04
CA PRO A 47 -2.88 -10.51 1.69
C PRO A 47 -3.61 -9.89 2.88
N LYS A 48 -3.22 -10.24 4.11
CA LYS A 48 -3.86 -9.75 5.34
C LYS A 48 -3.18 -8.50 5.89
N TYR A 49 -2.13 -8.02 5.23
CA TYR A 49 -1.38 -6.84 5.66
C TYR A 49 -2.16 -5.54 5.36
N SER A 50 -3.13 -5.23 6.21
CA SER A 50 -4.01 -4.05 6.13
C SER A 50 -3.26 -2.74 5.86
N ALA A 51 -2.13 -2.52 6.53
CA ALA A 51 -1.33 -1.32 6.35
C ALA A 51 -0.68 -1.22 4.95
N ALA A 52 -0.34 -2.35 4.30
CA ALA A 52 0.21 -2.37 2.96
C ALA A 52 -0.86 -2.00 1.93
N TRP A 53 -2.06 -2.56 2.05
CA TRP A 53 -3.23 -2.16 1.25
C TRP A 53 -3.54 -0.66 1.38
N LYS A 54 -3.42 -0.12 2.60
CA LYS A 54 -3.64 1.31 2.86
C LYS A 54 -2.70 2.17 2.03
N LEU A 55 -1.41 1.84 2.08
CA LEU A 55 -0.37 2.55 1.35
C LEU A 55 -0.51 2.30 -0.15
N LEU A 56 -0.89 1.10 -0.58
CA LEU A 56 -1.04 0.76 -2.01
C LEU A 56 -2.10 1.65 -2.66
N GLY A 57 -3.25 1.85 -2.01
CA GLY A 57 -4.25 2.76 -2.54
C GLY A 57 -3.79 4.23 -2.56
N LYS A 58 -2.99 4.67 -1.56
CA LYS A 58 -2.37 6.00 -1.60
C LYS A 58 -1.36 6.13 -2.74
N ALA A 59 -0.60 5.08 -3.02
CA ALA A 59 0.38 5.05 -4.10
C ALA A 59 -0.29 5.16 -5.47
N HIS A 60 -1.37 4.41 -5.69
CA HIS A 60 -2.19 4.55 -6.90
C HIS A 60 -2.84 5.93 -7.03
N GLN A 61 -3.37 6.49 -5.93
CA GLN A 61 -3.93 7.84 -5.94
C GLN A 61 -2.86 8.88 -6.33
N LEU A 62 -1.65 8.77 -5.76
CA LEU A 62 -0.54 9.66 -6.08
C LEU A 62 -0.05 9.49 -7.51
N HIS A 63 -0.10 8.26 -8.04
CA HIS A 63 0.23 7.96 -9.44
C HIS A 63 -0.80 8.50 -10.44
N GLY A 64 -1.99 8.91 -9.97
CA GLY A 64 -3.08 9.37 -10.82
C GLY A 64 -4.01 8.26 -11.31
N ASP A 65 -4.01 7.10 -10.64
CA ASP A 65 -4.91 5.98 -10.93
C ASP A 65 -5.94 5.79 -9.79
N PRO A 66 -7.03 6.57 -9.80
CA PRO A 66 -8.05 6.51 -8.74
C PRO A 66 -8.84 5.20 -8.75
N GLU A 67 -8.94 4.51 -9.89
CA GLU A 67 -9.63 3.21 -9.97
C GLU A 67 -8.83 2.12 -9.26
N ALA A 68 -7.52 2.04 -9.52
CA ALA A 68 -6.65 1.14 -8.79
C ALA A 68 -6.59 1.49 -7.29
N ALA A 69 -6.59 2.78 -6.95
CA ALA A 69 -6.65 3.23 -5.55
C ALA A 69 -7.91 2.72 -4.83
N ARG A 70 -9.07 2.84 -5.48
CA ARG A 70 -10.35 2.32 -4.97
C ARG A 70 -10.27 0.82 -4.73
N ARG A 71 -9.81 0.04 -5.72
CA ARG A 71 -9.68 -1.42 -5.59
C ARG A 71 -8.77 -1.81 -4.43
N ALA A 72 -7.62 -1.16 -4.30
CA ALA A 72 -6.67 -1.44 -3.22
C ALA A 72 -7.26 -1.16 -1.83
N TRP A 73 -7.99 -0.06 -1.64
CA TRP A 73 -8.64 0.23 -0.37
C TRP A 73 -9.84 -0.68 -0.09
N GLN A 74 -10.57 -1.13 -1.10
CA GLN A 74 -11.64 -2.13 -0.92
C GLN A 74 -11.08 -3.46 -0.43
N GLN A 75 -10.05 -4.00 -1.09
CA GLN A 75 -9.36 -5.22 -0.64
C GLN A 75 -8.73 -5.04 0.75
N GLY A 76 -8.17 -3.86 1.00
CA GLY A 76 -7.64 -3.51 2.31
C GLY A 76 -8.66 -3.50 3.44
N LEU A 77 -9.91 -3.08 3.16
CA LEU A 77 -10.99 -3.13 4.14
C LEU A 77 -11.32 -4.57 4.52
N GLU A 78 -11.41 -5.47 3.53
CA GLU A 78 -11.65 -6.89 3.75
C GLU A 78 -10.53 -7.50 4.60
N ALA A 79 -9.27 -7.18 4.29
CA ALA A 79 -8.11 -7.61 5.07
C ALA A 79 -8.13 -7.06 6.51
N ALA A 80 -8.43 -5.77 6.68
CA ALA A 80 -8.52 -5.11 7.97
C ALA A 80 -9.64 -5.70 8.84
N GLN A 81 -10.80 -5.97 8.25
CA GLN A 81 -11.94 -6.61 8.91
C GLN A 81 -11.61 -8.02 9.36
N ALA A 82 -10.97 -8.80 8.49
CA ALA A 82 -10.55 -10.16 8.81
C ALA A 82 -9.55 -10.21 9.98
N HIS A 83 -8.70 -9.19 10.13
CA HIS A 83 -7.72 -9.09 11.22
C HIS A 83 -8.19 -8.27 12.44
N GLY A 84 -9.38 -7.67 12.40
CA GLY A 84 -9.86 -6.78 13.45
C GLY A 84 -9.10 -5.44 13.55
N ASP A 85 -8.40 -5.04 12.49
CA ASP A 85 -7.69 -3.76 12.40
C ASP A 85 -8.67 -2.61 12.12
N LYS A 86 -9.35 -2.19 13.17
CA LYS A 86 -10.33 -1.09 13.13
C LYS A 86 -9.71 0.25 12.71
N GLN A 87 -8.40 0.42 12.87
CA GLN A 87 -7.73 1.67 12.52
C GLN A 87 -7.53 1.77 11.00
N ALA A 88 -7.00 0.70 10.39
CA ALA A 88 -6.88 0.64 8.94
C ALA A 88 -8.26 0.71 8.26
N GLU A 89 -9.27 0.04 8.83
CA GLU A 89 -10.65 0.07 8.30
C GLU A 89 -11.19 1.50 8.22
N LYS A 90 -11.08 2.27 9.31
CA LYS A 90 -11.54 3.66 9.36
C LYS A 90 -10.79 4.54 8.38
N GLU A 91 -9.46 4.42 8.32
CA GLU A 91 -8.64 5.22 7.40
C GLU A 91 -9.02 4.96 5.93
N MET A 92 -9.11 3.70 5.52
CA MET A 92 -9.46 3.33 4.15
C MET A 92 -10.87 3.77 3.77
N THR A 93 -11.83 3.63 4.69
CA THR A 93 -13.21 4.12 4.49
C THR A 93 -13.22 5.63 4.22
N VAL A 94 -12.39 6.40 4.94
CA VAL A 94 -12.26 7.85 4.73
C VAL A 94 -11.63 8.14 3.37
N PHE A 95 -10.61 7.38 2.95
CA PHE A 95 -9.98 7.57 1.65
C PHE A 95 -10.93 7.26 0.48
N LEU A 96 -11.69 6.17 0.57
CA LEU A 96 -12.73 5.84 -0.42
C LEU A 96 -13.76 6.96 -0.55
N LYS A 97 -14.31 7.45 0.58
CA LYS A 97 -15.25 8.58 0.58
C LYS A 97 -14.67 9.86 -0.01
N LYS A 98 -13.37 10.11 0.18
CA LYS A 98 -12.70 11.26 -0.44
C LYS A 98 -12.57 11.09 -1.95
N LEU A 99 -12.31 9.87 -2.41
CA LEU A 99 -12.18 9.55 -3.83
C LEU A 99 -13.53 9.65 -4.55
N ASP A 100 -14.63 9.20 -3.93
CA ASP A 100 -16.00 9.41 -4.44
C ASP A 100 -16.42 10.88 -4.52
N LYS A 101 -15.83 11.76 -3.70
CA LYS A 101 -16.10 13.21 -3.74
C LYS A 101 -15.24 13.98 -4.74
N ALA A 102 -14.17 13.35 -5.24
CA ALA A 102 -13.19 13.98 -6.11
C ALA A 102 -13.39 13.63 -7.61
N GLY A 103 -14.26 12.66 -7.91
CA GLY A 103 -14.73 12.35 -9.26
C GLY A 103 -16.09 12.98 -9.53
#